data_AF-A0A066W8P1-F1
#
_entry.id   AF-A0A066W8P1-F1
#
_cell.length_a   1.000
_cell.length_b   1.000
_cell.length_c   1.000
_cell.angle_alpha   90.00
_cell.angle_beta   90.00
_cell.angle_gamma   90.00
#
_symmetry.space_group_name_H-M   'P 1'
#
loop_
_entity.id
_entity.type
_entity.pdbx_description
1 polymer ?
#
loop_
_entity_poly.entity_id
_entity_poly.type
_entity_poly.pdbx_seq_one_letter_code
_entity_poly.pdbx_strand_id
1 'polypeptide(L)'
;METIEIGLKLVDGRALVMDNGYIVFNRVGIPCANLARFQHIDHDGRYKLRNAEAKVLTRGITMLVRVGPIEIAAHFLSHGVLIAIRYAVVRR
;
A
#
# COMPACT_ATOMS: atom_id res chain seq x y z
N MET A 1 7.82 -8.68 -19.49
CA MET A 1 7.29 -8.43 -18.13
C MET A 1 6.14 -9.39 -17.98
N GLU A 2 6.29 -10.40 -17.13
CA GLU A 2 5.24 -11.39 -16.86
C GLU A 2 4.59 -11.04 -15.52
N THR A 3 3.27 -10.95 -15.52
CA THR A 3 2.45 -10.75 -14.32
C THR A 3 1.56 -11.97 -14.17
N ILE A 4 1.72 -12.69 -13.07
CA ILE A 4 0.96 -13.91 -12.76
C ILE A 4 0.38 -13.74 -11.34
N GLU A 5 -0.82 -14.26 -11.12
CA GLU A 5 -1.49 -14.18 -9.82
C GLU A 5 -0.79 -15.01 -8.74
N ILE A 6 -0.83 -14.54 -7.49
CA ILE A 6 -0.22 -15.24 -6.35
C ILE A 6 -1.10 -16.36 -5.77
N GLY A 7 -2.32 -16.53 -6.28
CA GLY A 7 -3.24 -17.59 -5.89
C GLY A 7 -4.12 -17.25 -4.66
N LEU A 8 -4.62 -18.31 -4.00
CA LEU A 8 -5.66 -18.25 -2.98
C LEU A 8 -5.22 -17.46 -1.74
N LYS A 9 -6.12 -16.63 -1.21
CA LYS A 9 -5.88 -15.80 -0.02
C LYS A 9 -6.77 -16.22 1.15
N LEU A 10 -6.24 -16.04 2.35
CA LEU A 10 -6.82 -16.49 3.62
C LEU A 10 -8.10 -15.73 4.06
N VAL A 11 -8.52 -14.69 3.36
CA VAL A 11 -9.64 -13.81 3.80
C VAL A 11 -10.91 -14.13 3.03
N ASP A 12 -12.01 -14.28 3.77
CA ASP A 12 -13.33 -14.59 3.26
C ASP A 12 -13.83 -13.55 2.24
N GLY A 13 -14.07 -14.02 1.00
CA GLY A 13 -14.67 -13.31 -0.13
C GLY A 13 -13.94 -12.09 -0.72
N ARG A 14 -13.51 -11.13 0.11
CA ARG A 14 -13.10 -9.78 -0.35
C ARG A 14 -11.67 -9.70 -0.86
N ALA A 15 -10.74 -10.44 -0.25
CA ALA A 15 -9.36 -10.45 -0.75
C ALA A 15 -9.23 -11.27 -2.04
N LEU A 16 -10.17 -12.18 -2.30
CA LEU A 16 -10.25 -13.00 -3.52
C LEU A 16 -10.62 -12.17 -4.76
N VAL A 17 -11.22 -10.99 -4.59
CA VAL A 17 -11.57 -10.06 -5.69
C VAL A 17 -10.38 -9.17 -6.09
N MET A 18 -9.32 -9.13 -5.26
CA MET A 18 -8.12 -8.36 -5.60
C MET A 18 -7.16 -9.20 -6.44
N ASP A 19 -6.71 -8.66 -7.56
CA ASP A 19 -5.75 -9.33 -8.46
C ASP A 19 -4.31 -9.10 -7.95
N ASN A 20 -3.98 -9.63 -6.77
CA ASN A 20 -2.61 -9.53 -6.25
C ASN A 20 -1.72 -10.46 -7.08
N GLY A 21 -0.71 -9.89 -7.72
CA GLY A 21 0.25 -10.63 -8.52
C GLY A 21 1.67 -10.52 -8.01
N TYR A 22 2.57 -11.26 -8.65
CA TYR A 22 4.00 -11.02 -8.58
C TYR A 22 4.50 -10.47 -9.92
N ILE A 23 5.67 -9.83 -9.88
CA ILE A 23 6.29 -9.23 -11.05
C ILE A 23 7.77 -9.62 -11.09
N VAL A 24 8.23 -10.06 -12.27
CA VAL A 24 9.64 -10.38 -12.52
C VAL A 24 10.19 -9.44 -13.58
N PHE A 25 11.34 -8.85 -13.28
CA PHE A 25 12.09 -8.00 -14.20
C PHE A 25 13.33 -8.75 -14.70
N ASN A 26 13.36 -9.08 -16.00
CA ASN A 26 14.55 -9.63 -16.65
C ASN A 26 15.16 -8.59 -17.59
N ARG A 27 16.28 -7.98 -17.19
CA ARG A 27 17.03 -6.98 -17.97
C ARG A 27 16.15 -5.89 -18.62
N VAL A 28 15.14 -5.41 -17.88
CA VAL A 28 14.23 -4.37 -18.37
C VAL A 28 14.93 -3.02 -18.30
N GLY A 29 15.13 -2.38 -19.45
CA GLY A 29 15.65 -1.02 -19.54
C GLY A 29 14.55 0.01 -19.29
N ILE A 30 14.78 0.96 -18.40
CA ILE A 30 13.88 2.09 -18.14
C ILE A 30 14.64 3.42 -18.27
N PRO A 31 14.01 4.49 -18.79
CA PRO A 31 14.64 5.79 -18.85
C PRO A 31 15.04 6.32 -17.47
N CYS A 32 16.21 6.94 -17.36
CA CYS A 32 16.68 7.59 -16.12
C CYS A 32 15.73 8.70 -15.62
N ALA A 33 14.92 9.28 -16.50
CA ALA A 33 13.89 10.26 -16.13
C ALA A 33 12.79 9.66 -15.22
N ASN A 34 12.63 8.34 -15.20
CA ASN A 34 11.66 7.65 -14.33
C ASN A 34 12.19 7.47 -12.89
N LEU A 35 13.42 7.91 -12.60
CA LEU A 35 13.98 7.88 -11.26
C LEU A 35 13.23 8.84 -10.33
N ALA A 36 13.05 8.43 -9.07
CA ALA A 36 12.18 9.07 -8.09
C ALA A 36 12.40 10.59 -7.92
N ARG A 37 11.32 11.33 -7.64
CA ARG A 37 11.23 12.80 -7.55
C ARG A 37 12.34 13.52 -6.76
N PHE A 38 12.91 12.89 -5.74
CA PHE A 38 13.93 13.49 -4.85
C PHE A 38 15.38 13.05 -5.15
N GLN A 39 15.55 12.11 -6.07
CA GLN A 39 16.84 11.54 -6.43
C GLN A 39 17.17 11.93 -7.86
N HIS A 40 18.43 12.26 -8.12
CA HIS A 40 18.91 12.61 -9.44
C HIS A 40 20.20 11.86 -9.73
N ILE A 41 20.35 11.42 -10.96
CA ILE A 41 21.61 10.88 -11.48
C ILE A 41 21.98 11.82 -12.64
N ASP A 42 23.15 12.44 -12.54
CA ASP A 42 23.68 13.25 -13.63
C ASP A 42 23.98 12.39 -14.86
N HIS A 43 24.15 13.00 -16.03
CA HIS A 43 24.53 12.30 -17.25
C HIS A 43 25.86 11.51 -17.10
N ASP A 44 26.74 11.94 -16.21
CA ASP A 44 28.00 11.28 -15.87
C ASP A 44 27.85 10.09 -14.89
N GLY A 45 26.61 9.72 -14.55
CA GLY A 45 26.32 8.63 -13.62
C GLY A 45 26.53 8.98 -12.14
N ARG A 46 26.74 10.26 -11.81
CA ARG A 46 26.93 10.71 -10.42
C ARG A 46 25.59 10.89 -9.73
N TYR A 47 25.44 10.28 -8.55
CA TYR A 47 24.24 10.42 -7.72
C TYR A 47 24.21 11.76 -6.99
N LYS A 48 23.05 12.42 -7.02
CA LYS A 48 22.77 13.65 -6.29
C LYS A 48 21.37 13.60 -5.68
N LEU A 49 21.25 14.11 -4.45
CA LEU A 49 19.96 14.39 -3.85
C LEU A 49 19.46 15.74 -4.36
N ARG A 50 18.32 15.75 -5.06
CA ARG A 50 17.77 16.97 -5.67
C ARG A 50 17.24 17.95 -4.62
N ASN A 51 16.80 17.44 -3.47
CA ASN A 51 16.38 18.24 -2.33
C ASN A 51 16.43 17.39 -1.04
N ALA A 52 17.45 17.62 -0.21
CA ALA A 52 17.64 16.87 1.04
C ALA A 52 16.56 17.20 2.09
N GLU A 53 16.06 18.43 2.12
CA GLU A 53 15.03 18.88 3.06
C GLU A 53 13.65 18.31 2.69
N ALA A 54 13.32 18.30 1.39
CA ALA A 54 12.07 17.71 0.90
C ALA A 54 12.02 16.18 1.05
N LYS A 55 13.14 15.50 1.33
CA LYS A 55 13.15 14.08 1.68
C LYS A 55 12.30 13.80 2.92
N VAL A 56 12.20 14.75 3.84
CA VAL A 56 11.34 14.64 5.04
C VAL A 56 9.87 14.48 4.65
N LEU A 57 9.42 15.13 3.56
CA LEU A 57 8.04 15.03 3.06
C LEU A 57 7.67 13.62 2.57
N THR A 58 8.65 12.78 2.24
CA THR A 58 8.40 11.37 1.90
C THR A 58 7.78 10.61 3.08
N ARG A 59 8.06 11.05 4.32
CA ARG A 59 7.47 10.47 5.54
C ARG A 59 5.98 10.77 5.67
N GLY A 60 5.45 11.77 4.93
CA GLY A 60 4.01 12.09 4.92
C GLY A 60 3.15 10.91 4.46
N ILE A 61 3.62 10.14 3.47
CA ILE A 61 2.94 8.92 3.02
C ILE A 61 2.95 7.86 4.12
N THR A 62 4.07 7.72 4.85
CA THR A 62 4.15 6.79 5.99
C THR A 62 3.17 7.17 7.10
N MET A 63 2.93 8.46 7.33
CA MET A 63 1.93 8.91 8.29
C MET A 63 0.51 8.65 7.78
N LEU A 64 0.20 8.97 6.52
CA LEU A 64 -1.11 8.72 5.92
C LEU A 64 -1.48 7.24 5.95
N VAL A 65 -0.56 6.35 5.57
CA VAL A 65 -0.77 4.89 5.57
C VAL A 65 -0.92 4.33 6.99
N ARG A 66 -0.44 5.02 8.03
CA ARG A 66 -0.62 4.60 9.42
C ARG A 66 -1.92 5.10 10.03
N VAL A 67 -2.36 6.31 9.66
CA VAL A 67 -3.57 6.92 10.22
C VAL A 67 -4.82 6.47 9.46
N GLY A 68 -4.77 6.33 8.14
CA GLY A 68 -5.92 5.93 7.31
C GLY A 68 -6.60 4.62 7.75
N PRO A 69 -5.85 3.55 8.08
CA PRO A 69 -6.44 2.30 8.54
C PRO A 69 -7.20 2.40 9.87
N ILE A 70 -6.98 3.44 10.68
CA ILE A 70 -7.68 3.63 11.95
C ILE A 70 -9.17 3.88 11.69
N GLU A 71 -9.50 4.68 10.67
CA GLU A 71 -10.89 4.94 10.29
C GLU A 71 -11.58 3.67 9.79
N ILE A 72 -10.88 2.89 8.96
CA ILE A 72 -11.35 1.60 8.45
C ILE A 72 -11.61 0.63 9.61
N ALA A 73 -10.70 0.56 10.58
CA ALA A 73 -10.86 -0.28 11.77
C ALA A 73 -12.08 0.14 12.61
N ALA A 74 -12.28 1.44 12.81
CA ALA A 74 -13.44 1.95 13.53
C ALA A 74 -14.76 1.57 12.83
N HIS A 75 -14.81 1.67 11.50
CA HIS A 75 -15.98 1.28 10.72
C HIS A 75 -16.30 -0.21 10.88
N PHE A 76 -15.32 -1.10 10.70
CA PHE A 76 -15.52 -2.54 10.88
C PHE A 76 -15.91 -2.92 12.31
N LEU A 77 -15.28 -2.29 13.30
CA LEU A 77 -15.60 -2.51 14.71
C LEU A 77 -17.04 -2.10 15.02
N SER A 78 -17.48 -0.93 14.54
CA SER A 78 -18.84 -0.44 14.78
C SER A 78 -19.91 -1.41 14.27
N HIS A 79 -19.71 -1.98 13.07
CA HIS A 79 -20.62 -2.97 12.50
C HIS A 79 -20.65 -4.27 13.31
N GLY A 80 -19.47 -4.79 13.70
CA GLY A 80 -19.37 -6.00 14.52
C GLY A 80 -20.03 -5.84 15.89
N VAL A 81 -19.76 -4.72 16.56
CA VAL A 81 -20.34 -4.39 17.88
C VAL A 81 -21.85 -4.20 17.79
N LEU A 82 -22.34 -3.54 16.74
CA LEU A 82 -23.78 -3.35 16.55
C LEU A 82 -24.53 -4.68 16.43
N ILE A 83 -23.99 -5.64 15.66
CA ILE A 83 -24.57 -6.98 15.53
C ILE A 83 -24.53 -7.71 16.88
N ALA A 84 -23.38 -7.65 17.58
CA ALA A 84 -23.20 -8.31 18.87
C ALA A 84 -24.18 -7.78 19.92
N ILE A 85 -24.34 -6.45 20.04
CA ILE A 85 -25.27 -5.82 20.99
C ILE A 85 -26.72 -6.23 20.69
N ARG A 86 -27.13 -6.15 19.41
CA ARG A 86 -28.49 -6.54 19.01
C ARG A 86 -28.80 -7.99 19.36
N TYR A 87 -27.83 -8.88 19.15
CA TYR A 87 -27.99 -10.28 19.50
C TYR A 87 -28.02 -10.50 21.02
N ALA A 88 -27.14 -9.82 21.78
CA ALA A 88 -27.04 -9.95 23.23
C ALA A 88 -28.32 -9.53 23.96
N VAL A 89 -29.07 -8.55 23.44
CA VAL A 89 -30.34 -8.10 24.03
C VAL A 89 -31.46 -9.14 23.84
N VAL A 90 -31.43 -9.92 22.75
CA VAL A 90 -32.48 -10.89 22.41
C VAL A 90 -32.17 -12.27 22.97
N ARG A 91 -30.90 -12.66 23.01
CA ARG A 91 -30.45 -13.97 23.49
C ARG A 91 -30.52 -14.02 25.03
N ARG A 92 -31.51 -14.74 25.55
CA ARG A 92 -31.60 -15.16 26.95
C ARG A 92 -30.92 -16.50 27.18
#